data_AF-A0A432RTK4-F1
#
_entry.id   AF-A0A432RTK4-F1
#
_cell.length_a   1.000
_cell.length_b   1.000
_cell.length_c   1.000
_cell.angle_alpha   90.00
_cell.angle_beta   90.00
_cell.angle_gamma   90.00
#
_symmetry.space_group_name_H-M   'P 1'
#
loop_
_entity.id
_entity.type
_entity.pdbx_description
1 polymer ?
#
loop_
_entity_poly.entity_id
_entity_poly.type
_entity_poly.pdbx_seq_one_letter_code
_entity_poly.pdbx_strand_id
1 'polypeptide(L)'
;MRSLLIFSALSVFVTNQAHSNVLPDAQIEQLANDRQWLSMLHYEQIGVIKQQGSQIEDSAFFLASTGHLSAKDELVATINAFQQVPALDDPNNTAQCRFPGRLAWLQTKLPDSNFIEINCPEFNAWKTQINAEKVYLVFPSAYLNSPSSMYGHTLFRVKKQGNDTPLLDFAINYAANTDPNDNQLVFSYKGLTGGYPGVVSVMPYYQKVKEYNFLENRDIWEYELLLTDQEVDQFIRHIWEMKSTFMPYYFFSQNCSYQLLTMLDAASPRLNLASQFSLWAIPADTVREIKAQGILGEATYRSSSLNNIQNMLKQVDQHNIDIAKRLVELPSLDLAELNELSTVDQAKTLDIAYEYSRYLSARKKSTLKHLNSRSIKLLSLRSKLSASSIFSPVEKPLLRDDQGHETARIGIAALRQNDQNYGVIDYRPSFHDVLDPQGGYLKGAELSMFSGSLRFDDEDLQLNHFNIVNIHSMAPTNALMTPKSWHINVSLLRDVLYQDELIYRAHGGAGVTKQFTSHSLLAGFLNGRLSLDNDFDKGYVMEAGPELKWVWNREKTSMLASYQYLINPNKHDSARQEASVGLS
;
A
#
# COMPACT_ATOMS: atom_id res chain seq x y z
N MET A 1 -3.01 80.12 -67.55
CA MET A 1 -2.06 79.23 -66.86
C MET A 1 -2.31 79.41 -65.37
N ARG A 2 -3.19 78.59 -64.79
CA ARG A 2 -2.99 77.24 -64.20
C ARG A 2 -2.75 77.33 -62.69
N SER A 3 -3.87 77.27 -61.99
CA SER A 3 -4.04 76.93 -60.58
C SER A 3 -3.51 75.53 -60.27
N LEU A 4 -3.00 75.32 -59.05
CA LEU A 4 -2.93 73.98 -58.46
C LEU A 4 -3.35 74.04 -56.99
N LEU A 5 -4.45 73.33 -56.71
CA LEU A 5 -5.03 73.04 -55.41
C LEU A 5 -4.21 71.93 -54.72
N ILE A 6 -3.93 72.11 -53.44
CA ILE A 6 -3.38 71.06 -52.56
C ILE A 6 -4.56 70.45 -51.79
N PHE A 7 -4.86 69.19 -52.06
CA PHE A 7 -5.86 68.40 -51.33
C PHE A 7 -5.17 67.68 -50.16
N SER A 8 -5.69 67.91 -48.95
CA SER A 8 -5.32 67.19 -47.73
C SER A 8 -6.21 65.96 -47.58
N ALA A 9 -5.61 64.77 -47.40
CA ALA A 9 -6.33 63.53 -47.14
C ALA A 9 -6.13 63.13 -45.68
N LEU A 10 -7.17 63.30 -44.86
CA LEU A 10 -7.27 62.69 -43.53
C LEU A 10 -7.64 61.21 -43.71
N SER A 11 -6.77 60.31 -43.24
CA SER A 11 -7.07 58.90 -43.05
C SER A 11 -7.44 58.67 -41.58
N VAL A 12 -8.71 58.38 -41.32
CA VAL A 12 -9.21 57.94 -40.02
C VAL A 12 -8.95 56.43 -39.93
N PHE A 13 -7.97 56.02 -39.13
CA PHE A 13 -7.82 54.64 -38.70
C PHE A 13 -8.81 54.37 -37.56
N VAL A 14 -9.85 53.60 -37.84
CA VAL A 14 -10.69 52.99 -36.81
C VAL A 14 -9.95 51.76 -36.30
N THR A 15 -9.30 51.89 -35.13
CA THR A 15 -8.75 50.74 -34.42
C THR A 15 -9.90 50.00 -33.72
N ASN A 16 -10.31 48.85 -34.25
CA ASN A 16 -11.08 47.86 -33.50
C ASN A 16 -10.18 47.33 -32.37
N GLN A 17 -10.34 47.84 -31.16
CA GLN A 17 -9.81 47.18 -29.97
C GLN A 17 -10.68 45.96 -29.70
N ALA A 18 -10.17 44.77 -30.05
CA ALA A 18 -10.64 43.55 -29.42
C ALA A 18 -10.28 43.65 -27.93
N HIS A 19 -11.28 43.75 -27.06
CA HIS A 19 -11.08 43.63 -25.62
C HIS A 19 -10.64 42.19 -25.31
N SER A 20 -9.33 41.96 -25.22
CA SER A 20 -8.82 40.82 -24.48
C SER A 20 -9.18 41.05 -23.02
N ASN A 21 -10.18 40.32 -22.51
CA ASN A 21 -10.47 40.28 -21.07
C ASN A 21 -9.29 39.60 -20.36
N VAL A 22 -8.27 40.38 -20.03
CA VAL A 22 -7.17 39.94 -19.17
C VAL A 22 -7.71 39.93 -17.75
N LEU A 23 -7.70 38.75 -17.11
CA LEU A 23 -8.11 38.62 -15.71
C LEU A 23 -7.19 39.48 -14.84
N PRO A 24 -7.73 40.19 -13.83
CA PRO A 24 -6.89 40.96 -12.90
C PRO A 24 -5.88 40.06 -12.18
N ASP A 25 -4.65 40.54 -11.99
CA ASP A 25 -3.57 39.79 -11.32
C ASP A 25 -3.98 39.27 -9.94
N ALA A 26 -4.76 40.03 -9.17
CA ALA A 26 -5.25 39.61 -7.85
C ALA A 26 -6.17 38.38 -7.94
N GLN A 27 -6.99 38.27 -8.99
CA GLN A 27 -7.84 37.10 -9.21
C GLN A 27 -7.01 35.89 -9.64
N ILE A 28 -5.99 36.10 -10.47
CA ILE A 28 -5.04 35.05 -10.86
C ILE A 28 -4.32 34.51 -9.62
N GLU A 29 -3.83 35.39 -8.73
CA GLU A 29 -3.18 34.99 -7.48
C GLU A 29 -4.13 34.20 -6.57
N GLN A 30 -5.38 34.64 -6.43
CA GLN A 30 -6.36 33.92 -5.63
C GLN A 30 -6.61 32.50 -6.16
N LEU A 31 -6.77 32.35 -7.48
CA LEU A 31 -6.98 31.06 -8.13
C LEU A 31 -5.73 30.17 -8.10
N ALA A 32 -4.54 30.76 -8.25
CA ALA A 32 -3.27 30.04 -8.19
C ALA A 32 -2.97 29.46 -6.80
N ASN A 33 -3.54 30.07 -5.75
CA ASN A 33 -3.45 29.58 -4.37
C ASN A 33 -4.70 28.78 -3.93
N ASP A 34 -5.66 28.54 -4.82
CA ASP A 34 -6.83 27.70 -4.52
C ASP A 34 -6.35 26.26 -4.26
N ARG A 35 -6.83 25.66 -3.17
CA ARG A 35 -6.38 24.33 -2.75
C ARG A 35 -6.63 23.27 -3.83
N GLN A 36 -7.79 23.30 -4.49
CA GLN A 36 -8.12 22.31 -5.50
C GLN A 36 -7.21 22.47 -6.73
N TRP A 37 -6.82 23.69 -7.07
CA TRP A 37 -5.83 23.94 -8.13
C TRP A 37 -4.47 23.35 -7.76
N LEU A 38 -4.00 23.60 -6.54
CA LEU A 38 -2.74 23.04 -6.03
C LEU A 38 -2.76 21.50 -6.03
N SER A 39 -3.89 20.88 -5.66
CA SER A 39 -4.06 19.42 -5.68
C SER A 39 -4.11 18.85 -7.09
N MET A 40 -4.78 19.50 -8.05
CA MET A 40 -4.72 19.09 -9.46
C MET A 40 -3.31 19.18 -10.05
N LEU A 41 -2.43 19.98 -9.44
CA LEU A 41 -1.02 20.08 -9.80
C LEU A 41 -0.10 19.27 -8.87
N HIS A 42 -0.62 18.54 -7.88
CA HIS A 42 0.16 17.78 -6.89
C HIS A 42 1.22 18.61 -6.14
N TYR A 43 0.86 19.80 -5.65
CA TYR A 43 1.76 20.70 -4.92
C TYR A 43 1.90 20.39 -3.41
N GLU A 44 1.22 19.36 -2.93
CA GLU A 44 1.32 18.91 -1.54
C GLU A 44 2.77 18.53 -1.20
N GLN A 45 3.12 18.59 0.10
CA GLN A 45 4.50 18.35 0.55
C GLN A 45 4.54 17.30 1.64
N ILE A 46 5.37 16.29 1.45
CA ILE A 46 5.59 15.20 2.40
C ILE A 46 7.05 14.74 2.36
N GLY A 47 7.57 14.30 3.50
CA GLY A 47 8.90 13.72 3.64
C GLY A 47 9.85 14.60 4.44
N VAL A 48 11.01 14.04 4.76
CA VAL A 48 12.09 14.73 5.49
C VAL A 48 12.65 15.88 4.65
N ILE A 49 12.81 15.65 3.34
CA ILE A 49 13.18 16.66 2.36
C ILE A 49 11.91 17.00 1.59
N LYS A 50 11.36 18.19 1.83
CA LYS A 50 10.18 18.68 1.12
C LYS A 50 10.60 19.19 -0.25
N GLN A 51 9.87 18.78 -1.28
CA GLN A 51 10.10 19.25 -2.63
C GLN A 51 9.68 20.72 -2.74
N GLN A 52 10.30 21.46 -3.66
CA GLN A 52 9.82 22.78 -4.01
C GLN A 52 8.88 22.64 -5.20
N GLY A 53 7.63 23.10 -5.05
CA GLY A 53 6.62 23.04 -6.12
C GLY A 53 5.93 21.67 -6.21
N SER A 54 5.52 21.29 -7.42
CA SER A 54 4.81 20.03 -7.68
C SER A 54 5.67 18.80 -7.42
N GLN A 55 5.03 17.73 -6.95
CA GLN A 55 5.58 16.38 -6.88
C GLN A 55 5.68 15.68 -8.25
N ILE A 56 5.07 16.26 -9.29
CA ILE A 56 5.20 15.78 -10.66
C ILE A 56 6.48 16.36 -11.27
N GLU A 57 7.43 15.50 -11.58
CA GLU A 57 8.70 15.89 -12.22
C GLU A 57 8.64 15.82 -13.76
N ASP A 58 7.58 15.24 -14.31
CA ASP A 58 7.40 15.16 -15.76
C ASP A 58 7.03 16.53 -16.34
N SER A 59 7.98 17.16 -17.04
CA SER A 59 7.77 18.45 -17.72
C SER A 59 6.63 18.41 -18.73
N ALA A 60 6.29 17.24 -19.29
CA ALA A 60 5.19 17.11 -20.23
C ALA A 60 3.83 17.37 -19.57
N PHE A 61 3.69 17.19 -18.25
CA PHE A 61 2.45 17.46 -17.53
C PHE A 61 2.09 18.94 -17.41
N PHE A 62 3.07 19.84 -17.50
CA PHE A 62 2.87 21.27 -17.36
C PHE A 62 2.75 21.96 -18.72
N LEU A 63 1.86 22.93 -18.81
CA LEU A 63 1.75 23.81 -19.99
C LEU A 63 2.76 24.96 -19.92
N ALA A 64 3.09 25.44 -18.72
CA ALA A 64 4.17 26.38 -18.48
C ALA A 64 5.49 25.65 -18.22
N SER A 65 6.58 26.14 -18.80
CA SER A 65 7.93 25.61 -18.52
C SER A 65 8.32 25.68 -17.04
N THR A 66 7.81 26.67 -16.31
CA THR A 66 7.97 26.85 -14.86
C THR A 66 6.79 26.33 -14.04
N GLY A 67 5.82 25.66 -14.66
CA GLY A 67 4.57 25.22 -14.02
C GLY A 67 4.77 24.23 -12.88
N HIS A 68 5.89 23.50 -12.87
CA HIS A 68 6.29 22.64 -11.76
C HIS A 68 6.74 23.41 -10.51
N LEU A 69 7.14 24.68 -10.63
CA LEU A 69 7.57 25.55 -9.52
C LEU A 69 6.58 26.68 -9.20
N SER A 70 5.80 27.12 -10.20
CA SER A 70 4.83 28.21 -10.10
C SER A 70 3.46 27.75 -10.56
N ALA A 71 2.57 27.48 -9.57
CA ALA A 71 1.17 27.17 -9.84
C ALA A 71 0.45 28.33 -10.55
N LYS A 72 0.95 29.56 -10.36
CA LYS A 72 0.46 30.76 -11.05
C LYS A 72 0.81 30.75 -12.53
N ASP A 73 2.06 30.46 -12.88
CA ASP A 73 2.50 30.43 -14.28
C ASP A 73 1.73 29.34 -15.04
N GLU A 74 1.53 28.18 -14.38
CA GLU A 74 0.73 27.09 -14.94
C GLU A 74 -0.74 27.48 -15.13
N LEU A 75 -1.33 28.21 -14.19
CA LEU A 75 -2.71 28.69 -14.30
C LEU A 75 -2.87 29.63 -15.49
N VAL A 76 -1.96 30.60 -15.64
CA VAL A 76 -1.98 31.55 -16.75
C VAL A 76 -1.80 30.83 -18.10
N ALA A 77 -0.86 29.89 -18.17
CA ALA A 77 -0.66 29.08 -19.38
C ALA A 77 -1.88 28.23 -19.71
N THR A 78 -2.54 27.65 -18.69
CA THR A 78 -3.76 26.85 -18.86
C THR A 78 -4.91 27.69 -19.41
N ILE A 79 -5.17 28.87 -18.83
CA ILE A 79 -6.23 29.77 -19.29
C ILE A 79 -5.99 30.20 -20.75
N ASN A 80 -4.76 30.61 -21.08
CA ASN A 80 -4.39 30.98 -22.45
C ASN A 80 -4.58 29.82 -23.43
N ALA A 81 -4.16 28.61 -23.05
CA ALA A 81 -4.29 27.43 -23.91
C ALA A 81 -5.76 27.03 -24.14
N PHE A 82 -6.66 27.27 -23.19
CA PHE A 82 -8.09 26.96 -23.33
C PHE A 82 -8.87 28.01 -24.13
N GLN A 83 -8.31 29.22 -24.30
CA GLN A 83 -8.89 30.29 -25.12
C GLN A 83 -8.42 30.27 -26.58
N GLN A 84 -7.51 29.37 -26.93
CA GLN A 84 -6.95 29.24 -28.28
C GLN A 84 -7.42 27.95 -28.94
N VAL A 85 -7.68 28.00 -30.26
CA VAL A 85 -7.81 26.79 -31.09
C VAL A 85 -6.46 26.53 -31.73
N PRO A 86 -5.66 25.58 -31.23
CA PRO A 86 -4.38 25.32 -31.85
C PRO A 86 -4.60 24.57 -33.18
N ALA A 87 -3.81 24.92 -34.20
CA ALA A 87 -3.75 24.18 -35.46
C ALA A 87 -2.92 22.90 -35.26
N LEU A 88 -3.48 21.93 -34.55
CA LEU A 88 -2.87 20.61 -34.35
C LEU A 88 -3.49 19.59 -35.33
N ASP A 89 -2.65 18.69 -35.82
CA ASP A 89 -3.09 17.57 -36.68
C ASP A 89 -3.97 16.56 -35.91
N ASP A 90 -3.77 16.43 -34.60
CA ASP A 90 -4.53 15.55 -33.72
C ASP A 90 -5.24 16.35 -32.61
N PRO A 91 -6.58 16.38 -32.56
CA PRO A 91 -7.34 17.11 -31.54
C PRO A 91 -7.10 16.58 -30.12
N ASN A 92 -6.67 15.32 -29.94
CA ASN A 92 -6.43 14.75 -28.60
C ASN A 92 -5.21 15.37 -27.90
N ASN A 93 -4.30 15.99 -28.66
CA ASN A 93 -3.12 16.66 -28.13
C ASN A 93 -3.39 18.12 -27.69
N THR A 94 -4.60 18.62 -27.89
CA THR A 94 -4.99 19.95 -27.40
C THR A 94 -4.98 19.98 -25.88
N ALA A 95 -4.73 21.16 -25.30
CA ALA A 95 -4.68 21.32 -23.85
C ALA A 95 -5.99 20.88 -23.18
N GLN A 96 -7.15 21.15 -23.78
CA GLN A 96 -8.45 20.76 -23.23
C GLN A 96 -8.65 19.24 -23.17
N CYS A 97 -8.18 18.51 -24.18
CA CYS A 97 -8.28 17.05 -24.21
C CYS A 97 -7.26 16.37 -23.30
N ARG A 98 -6.13 17.03 -23.04
CA ARG A 98 -5.14 16.57 -22.06
C ARG A 98 -5.56 16.89 -20.62
N PHE A 99 -6.23 18.02 -20.40
CA PHE A 99 -6.59 18.54 -19.08
C PHE A 99 -8.08 18.84 -18.90
N PRO A 100 -8.97 17.84 -19.06
CA PRO A 100 -10.42 18.03 -18.92
C PRO A 100 -10.83 18.40 -17.48
N GLY A 101 -10.08 17.95 -16.47
CA GLY A 101 -10.33 18.25 -15.05
C GLY A 101 -10.03 19.71 -14.74
N ARG A 102 -8.90 20.23 -15.24
CA ARG A 102 -8.55 21.66 -15.14
C ARG A 102 -9.56 22.54 -15.88
N LEU A 103 -10.03 22.10 -17.06
CA LEU A 103 -11.07 22.80 -17.83
C LEU A 103 -12.38 22.90 -17.06
N ALA A 104 -12.88 21.77 -16.54
CA ALA A 104 -14.11 21.75 -15.76
C ALA A 104 -14.01 22.63 -14.51
N TRP A 105 -12.87 22.60 -13.81
CA TRP A 105 -12.65 23.47 -12.66
C TRP A 105 -12.64 24.96 -13.06
N LEU A 106 -11.91 25.35 -14.11
CA LEU A 106 -11.87 26.74 -14.58
C LEU A 106 -13.23 27.25 -15.03
N GLN A 107 -14.04 26.43 -15.70
CA GLN A 107 -15.41 26.80 -16.08
C GLN A 107 -16.29 27.14 -14.86
N THR A 108 -16.08 26.48 -13.72
CA THR A 108 -16.80 26.83 -12.48
C THR A 108 -16.29 28.13 -11.83
N LYS A 109 -14.98 28.39 -11.90
CA LYS A 109 -14.34 29.56 -11.28
C LYS A 109 -14.45 30.82 -12.14
N LEU A 110 -14.56 30.66 -13.45
CA LEU A 110 -14.54 31.72 -14.46
C LEU A 110 -15.65 31.49 -15.51
N PRO A 111 -16.95 31.55 -15.13
CA PRO A 111 -18.07 31.22 -16.00
C PRO A 111 -18.18 32.14 -17.24
N ASP A 112 -17.68 33.37 -17.15
CA ASP A 112 -17.71 34.36 -18.25
C ASP A 112 -16.50 34.27 -19.18
N SER A 113 -15.61 33.28 -19.00
CA SER A 113 -14.45 33.10 -19.87
C SER A 113 -14.84 32.49 -21.22
N ASN A 114 -14.27 33.04 -22.29
CA ASN A 114 -14.44 32.54 -23.66
C ASN A 114 -13.57 31.28 -23.90
N PHE A 115 -13.80 30.20 -23.15
CA PHE A 115 -13.18 28.91 -23.44
C PHE A 115 -13.83 28.30 -24.68
N ILE A 116 -13.01 27.91 -25.65
CA ILE A 116 -13.50 27.41 -26.94
C ILE A 116 -13.78 25.92 -26.81
N GLU A 117 -14.99 25.46 -27.08
CA GLU A 117 -15.30 24.03 -26.94
C GLU A 117 -14.54 23.20 -27.99
N ILE A 118 -13.74 22.23 -27.52
CA ILE A 118 -13.02 21.28 -28.35
C ILE A 118 -13.58 19.87 -28.09
N ASN A 119 -13.88 19.14 -29.16
CA ASN A 119 -14.24 17.72 -29.04
C ASN A 119 -12.98 16.90 -28.74
N CYS A 120 -13.05 16.04 -27.72
CA CYS A 120 -11.96 15.18 -27.27
C CYS A 120 -12.33 13.69 -27.43
N PRO A 121 -12.17 13.11 -28.63
CA PRO A 121 -12.66 11.76 -28.93
C PRO A 121 -12.13 10.69 -27.98
N GLU A 122 -10.82 10.68 -27.69
CA GLU A 122 -10.23 9.65 -26.82
C GLU A 122 -10.67 9.78 -25.36
N PHE A 123 -10.70 11.01 -24.83
CA PHE A 123 -11.19 11.25 -23.49
C PHE A 123 -12.67 10.87 -23.36
N ASN A 124 -13.50 11.26 -24.33
CA ASN A 124 -14.93 10.95 -24.34
C ASN A 124 -15.16 9.43 -24.41
N ALA A 125 -14.46 8.72 -25.31
CA ALA A 125 -14.54 7.27 -25.43
C ALA A 125 -14.11 6.58 -24.13
N TRP A 126 -13.02 7.05 -23.50
CA TRP A 126 -12.53 6.52 -22.23
C TRP A 126 -13.51 6.78 -21.09
N LYS A 127 -14.04 8.01 -20.95
CA LYS A 127 -15.03 8.36 -19.94
C LYS A 127 -16.28 7.49 -20.07
N THR A 128 -16.76 7.26 -21.30
CA THR A 128 -17.89 6.36 -21.58
C THR A 128 -17.57 4.89 -21.29
N GLN A 129 -16.34 4.44 -21.52
CA GLN A 129 -15.93 3.07 -21.18
C GLN A 129 -15.97 2.82 -19.67
N ILE A 130 -15.45 3.77 -18.89
CA ILE A 130 -15.43 3.74 -17.43
C ILE A 130 -16.85 3.88 -16.86
N ASN A 131 -17.64 4.83 -17.38
CA ASN A 131 -19.01 5.16 -16.97
C ASN A 131 -19.20 5.08 -15.45
N ALA A 132 -18.42 5.89 -14.72
CA ALA A 132 -18.31 5.82 -13.27
C ALA A 132 -19.61 6.23 -12.58
N GLU A 133 -20.13 5.37 -11.71
CA GLU A 133 -21.26 5.65 -10.83
C GLU A 133 -20.77 5.98 -9.41
N LYS A 134 -19.84 5.18 -8.89
CA LYS A 134 -19.30 5.31 -7.53
C LYS A 134 -17.83 4.97 -7.48
N VAL A 135 -17.14 5.49 -6.47
CA VAL A 135 -15.75 5.15 -6.17
C VAL A 135 -15.68 4.47 -4.81
N TYR A 136 -14.92 3.38 -4.74
CA TYR A 136 -14.64 2.64 -3.52
C TYR A 136 -13.16 2.72 -3.22
N LEU A 137 -12.80 2.97 -1.97
CA LEU A 137 -11.44 2.73 -1.48
C LEU A 137 -11.30 1.24 -1.20
N VAL A 138 -10.29 0.61 -1.79
CA VAL A 138 -9.96 -0.79 -1.56
C VAL A 138 -8.67 -0.85 -0.77
N PHE A 139 -8.70 -1.58 0.35
CA PHE A 139 -7.57 -1.74 1.26
C PHE A 139 -7.30 -3.22 1.50
N PRO A 140 -6.35 -3.81 0.75
CA PRO A 140 -5.78 -5.10 1.10
C PRO A 140 -4.92 -5.00 2.36
N SER A 141 -5.14 -5.89 3.34
CA SER A 141 -4.44 -5.88 4.64
C SER A 141 -2.93 -6.16 4.53
N ALA A 142 -2.14 -5.91 5.57
CA ALA A 142 -0.68 -6.09 5.54
C ALA A 142 -0.21 -7.53 5.15
N TYR A 143 0.87 -7.65 4.37
CA TYR A 143 1.51 -8.94 4.06
C TYR A 143 3.04 -8.89 4.21
N LEU A 144 3.53 -9.41 5.34
CA LEU A 144 4.96 -9.34 5.67
C LEU A 144 5.88 -10.13 4.74
N ASN A 145 5.39 -11.19 4.10
CA ASN A 145 6.21 -12.04 3.23
C ASN A 145 6.51 -11.43 1.84
N SER A 146 6.09 -10.18 1.60
CA SER A 146 6.46 -9.38 0.43
C SER A 146 6.89 -7.97 0.87
N PRO A 147 8.17 -7.58 0.70
CA PRO A 147 8.67 -6.26 1.12
C PRO A 147 7.86 -5.07 0.59
N SER A 148 7.32 -5.18 -0.63
CA SER A 148 6.52 -4.12 -1.27
C SER A 148 5.12 -3.95 -0.68
N SER A 149 4.64 -4.91 0.11
CA SER A 149 3.24 -5.03 0.56
C SER A 149 3.11 -5.10 2.09
N MET A 150 4.21 -4.85 2.81
CA MET A 150 4.32 -5.09 4.26
C MET A 150 3.39 -4.20 5.10
N TYR A 151 3.19 -2.94 4.70
CA TYR A 151 2.36 -1.97 5.43
C TYR A 151 0.88 -1.97 4.97
N GLY A 152 0.50 -2.88 4.09
CA GLY A 152 -0.76 -2.79 3.37
C GLY A 152 -0.60 -2.07 2.03
N HIS A 153 -1.71 -1.88 1.31
CA HIS A 153 -1.77 -1.12 0.06
C HIS A 153 -3.16 -0.51 -0.05
N THR A 154 -3.31 0.62 -0.74
CA THR A 154 -4.65 1.12 -1.11
C THR A 154 -4.73 1.31 -2.62
N LEU A 155 -5.93 1.14 -3.16
CA LEU A 155 -6.30 1.42 -4.54
C LEU A 155 -7.75 1.86 -4.60
N PHE A 156 -8.21 2.44 -5.71
CA PHE A 156 -9.63 2.70 -5.91
C PHE A 156 -10.26 1.66 -6.81
N ARG A 157 -11.51 1.30 -6.54
CA ARG A 157 -12.41 0.61 -7.47
C ARG A 157 -13.47 1.60 -7.95
N VAL A 158 -13.65 1.70 -9.25
CA VAL A 158 -14.69 2.53 -9.88
C VAL A 158 -15.82 1.62 -10.32
N LYS A 159 -16.96 1.71 -9.64
CA LYS A 159 -18.18 0.98 -10.03
C LYS A 159 -18.70 1.57 -11.33
N LYS A 160 -18.84 0.71 -12.34
CA LYS A 160 -19.47 1.08 -13.60
C LYS A 160 -20.99 1.11 -13.43
N GLN A 161 -21.65 2.14 -13.98
CA GLN A 161 -23.10 2.23 -13.97
C GLN A 161 -23.75 1.00 -14.63
N GLY A 162 -24.74 0.42 -13.95
CA GLY A 162 -25.45 -0.78 -14.42
C GLY A 162 -24.65 -2.08 -14.29
N ASN A 163 -23.49 -2.07 -13.62
CA ASN A 163 -22.74 -3.27 -13.27
C ASN A 163 -22.96 -3.67 -11.80
N ASP A 164 -23.46 -4.89 -11.60
CA ASP A 164 -23.66 -5.47 -10.27
C ASP A 164 -22.57 -6.47 -9.87
N THR A 165 -21.61 -6.74 -10.76
CA THR A 165 -20.50 -7.67 -10.49
C THR A 165 -19.21 -6.88 -10.21
N PRO A 166 -18.77 -6.75 -8.93
CA PRO A 166 -17.60 -5.94 -8.58
C PRO A 166 -16.33 -6.30 -9.36
N LEU A 167 -16.12 -7.59 -9.68
CA LEU A 167 -14.93 -8.05 -10.40
C LEU A 167 -14.79 -7.49 -11.83
N LEU A 168 -15.89 -7.03 -12.43
CA LEU A 168 -15.92 -6.45 -13.77
C LEU A 168 -15.75 -4.92 -13.77
N ASP A 169 -15.62 -4.31 -12.59
CA ASP A 169 -15.31 -2.89 -12.44
C ASP A 169 -13.86 -2.58 -12.81
N PHE A 170 -13.50 -1.29 -12.73
CA PHE A 170 -12.13 -0.82 -12.94
C PHE A 170 -11.42 -0.58 -11.62
N ALA A 171 -10.14 -0.91 -11.57
CA ALA A 171 -9.19 -0.52 -10.53
C ALA A 171 -8.36 0.66 -11.02
N ILE A 172 -8.18 1.66 -10.15
CA ILE A 172 -7.18 2.72 -10.29
C ILE A 172 -6.10 2.45 -9.24
N ASN A 173 -4.90 2.20 -9.70
CA ASN A 173 -3.78 1.82 -8.85
C ASN A 173 -2.56 2.68 -9.15
N TYR A 174 -1.98 3.28 -8.11
CA TYR A 174 -0.67 3.92 -8.18
C TYR A 174 0.41 2.98 -7.61
N ALA A 175 1.47 2.74 -8.38
CA ALA A 175 2.55 1.85 -7.97
C ALA A 175 3.88 2.24 -8.63
N ALA A 176 4.98 1.83 -8.00
CA ALA A 176 6.31 1.92 -8.59
C ALA A 176 6.40 1.05 -9.85
N ASN A 177 6.80 1.66 -10.96
CA ASN A 177 7.15 0.94 -12.19
C ASN A 177 8.59 0.41 -12.05
N THR A 178 8.70 -0.84 -11.61
CA THR A 178 9.97 -1.47 -11.23
C THR A 178 10.54 -2.31 -12.38
N ASP A 179 11.87 -2.39 -12.48
CA ASP A 179 12.52 -3.33 -13.40
C ASP A 179 12.35 -4.75 -12.84
N PRO A 180 11.77 -5.71 -13.59
CA PRO A 180 11.63 -7.09 -13.15
C PRO A 180 12.95 -7.79 -12.79
N ASN A 181 14.09 -7.26 -13.25
CA ASN A 181 15.43 -7.78 -12.96
C ASN A 181 16.07 -7.19 -11.70
N ASP A 182 15.45 -6.18 -11.07
CA ASP A 182 15.97 -5.61 -9.83
C ASP A 182 15.92 -6.67 -8.72
N ASN A 183 17.07 -6.91 -8.09
CA ASN A 183 17.14 -7.77 -6.91
C ASN A 183 16.59 -7.04 -5.68
N GLN A 184 16.36 -7.77 -4.57
CA GLN A 184 15.74 -7.21 -3.36
C GLN A 184 16.52 -6.03 -2.76
N LEU A 185 17.86 -6.02 -2.85
CA LEU A 185 18.67 -4.91 -2.34
C LEU A 185 18.50 -3.65 -3.19
N VAL A 186 18.55 -3.79 -4.51
CA VAL A 186 18.32 -2.67 -5.45
C VAL A 186 16.89 -2.14 -5.30
N PHE A 187 15.92 -3.04 -5.17
CA PHE A 187 14.52 -2.69 -4.92
C PHE A 187 14.34 -1.88 -3.64
N SER A 188 14.91 -2.33 -2.53
CA SER A 188 14.86 -1.61 -1.26
C SER A 188 15.56 -0.26 -1.34
N TYR A 189 16.76 -0.20 -1.92
CA TYR A 189 17.50 1.06 -2.07
C TYR A 189 16.73 2.08 -2.92
N LYS A 190 16.36 1.72 -4.15
CA LYS A 190 15.60 2.62 -5.04
C LYS A 190 14.26 3.04 -4.43
N GLY A 191 13.55 2.13 -3.76
CA GLY A 191 12.30 2.44 -3.10
C GLY A 191 12.42 3.42 -1.92
N LEU A 192 13.53 3.34 -1.18
CA LEU A 192 13.85 4.29 -0.10
C LEU A 192 14.29 5.66 -0.63
N THR A 193 14.97 5.69 -1.77
CA THR A 193 15.53 6.93 -2.35
C THR A 193 14.67 7.56 -3.44
N GLY A 194 13.46 7.07 -3.72
CA GLY A 194 12.59 7.63 -4.76
C GLY A 194 12.98 7.25 -6.20
N GLY A 195 13.87 6.28 -6.38
CA GLY A 195 14.48 5.91 -7.66
C GLY A 195 13.56 5.13 -8.61
N TYR A 196 12.28 4.96 -8.29
CA TYR A 196 11.28 4.35 -9.16
C TYR A 196 10.27 5.39 -9.65
N PRO A 197 9.96 5.42 -10.95
CA PRO A 197 8.84 6.20 -11.45
C PRO A 197 7.54 5.55 -10.99
N GLY A 198 6.77 6.25 -10.18
CA GLY A 198 5.40 5.89 -9.82
C GLY A 198 4.43 6.26 -10.94
N VAL A 199 3.51 5.35 -11.23
CA VAL A 199 2.56 5.47 -12.34
C VAL A 199 1.13 5.17 -11.89
N VAL A 200 0.17 5.90 -12.46
CA VAL A 200 -1.25 5.58 -12.34
C VAL A 200 -1.63 4.57 -13.42
N SER A 201 -2.32 3.51 -13.02
CA SER A 201 -2.79 2.46 -13.93
C SER A 201 -4.29 2.23 -13.74
N VAL A 202 -5.01 2.16 -14.86
CA VAL A 202 -6.45 1.85 -14.89
C VAL A 202 -6.64 0.50 -15.57
N MET A 203 -7.15 -0.47 -14.83
CA MET A 203 -7.22 -1.87 -15.28
C MET A 203 -8.46 -2.59 -14.73
N PRO A 204 -8.84 -3.76 -15.27
CA PRO A 204 -9.95 -4.53 -14.70
C PRO A 204 -9.70 -4.95 -13.24
N TYR A 205 -10.68 -4.76 -12.36
CA TYR A 205 -10.56 -4.98 -10.92
C TYR A 205 -10.21 -6.43 -10.56
N TYR A 206 -10.72 -7.42 -11.30
CA TYR A 206 -10.40 -8.83 -11.06
C TYR A 206 -8.88 -9.12 -11.10
N GLN A 207 -8.07 -8.34 -11.82
CA GLN A 207 -6.63 -8.53 -11.87
C GLN A 207 -5.99 -8.23 -10.51
N LYS A 208 -6.42 -7.14 -9.86
CA LYS A 208 -5.95 -6.74 -8.53
C LYS A 208 -6.49 -7.65 -7.43
N VAL A 209 -7.74 -8.10 -7.55
CA VAL A 209 -8.26 -9.14 -6.64
C VAL A 209 -7.47 -10.44 -6.78
N LYS A 210 -7.12 -10.85 -8.02
CA LYS A 210 -6.27 -12.03 -8.25
C LYS A 210 -4.90 -11.89 -7.58
N GLU A 211 -4.29 -10.73 -7.71
CA GLU A 211 -2.99 -10.42 -7.11
C GLU A 211 -3.04 -10.49 -5.58
N TYR A 212 -3.87 -9.66 -4.95
CA TYR A 212 -3.85 -9.53 -3.49
C TYR A 212 -4.48 -10.74 -2.79
N ASN A 213 -5.62 -11.24 -3.29
CA ASN A 213 -6.35 -12.31 -2.60
C ASN A 213 -5.70 -13.68 -2.79
N PHE A 214 -5.23 -14.00 -4.00
CA PHE A 214 -4.72 -15.33 -4.35
C PHE A 214 -3.19 -15.42 -4.34
N LEU A 215 -2.46 -14.41 -4.85
CA LEU A 215 -0.98 -14.47 -4.86
C LEU A 215 -0.42 -14.09 -3.49
N GLU A 216 -0.95 -13.03 -2.89
CA GLU A 216 -0.46 -12.50 -1.61
C GLU A 216 -1.23 -13.03 -0.39
N ASN A 217 -2.37 -13.70 -0.57
CA ASN A 217 -3.21 -14.22 0.51
C ASN A 217 -3.69 -13.15 1.50
N ARG A 218 -4.10 -11.99 0.97
CA ARG A 218 -4.54 -10.83 1.76
C ARG A 218 -6.06 -10.75 1.81
N ASP A 219 -6.56 -10.40 2.99
CA ASP A 219 -7.94 -9.98 3.12
C ASP A 219 -8.09 -8.61 2.48
N ILE A 220 -9.27 -8.32 1.94
CA ILE A 220 -9.55 -7.06 1.26
C ILE A 220 -10.78 -6.43 1.89
N TRP A 221 -10.63 -5.16 2.28
CA TRP A 221 -11.72 -4.29 2.68
C TRP A 221 -12.06 -3.32 1.55
N GLU A 222 -13.33 -3.19 1.21
CA GLU A 222 -13.81 -2.25 0.20
C GLU A 222 -14.79 -1.27 0.83
N TYR A 223 -14.47 0.02 0.80
CA TYR A 223 -15.25 1.08 1.43
C TYR A 223 -15.86 1.96 0.36
N GLU A 224 -17.19 2.13 0.36
CA GLU A 224 -17.82 3.12 -0.53
C GLU A 224 -17.36 4.53 -0.12
N LEU A 225 -16.93 5.36 -1.06
CA LEU A 225 -16.67 6.76 -0.79
C LEU A 225 -17.96 7.56 -0.99
N LEU A 226 -18.33 8.34 0.01
CA LEU A 226 -19.50 9.22 0.01
C LEU A 226 -19.20 10.50 -0.79
N LEU A 227 -18.96 10.32 -2.09
CA LEU A 227 -18.74 11.38 -3.07
C LEU A 227 -20.04 11.70 -3.80
N THR A 228 -20.23 12.98 -4.15
CA THR A 228 -21.31 13.37 -5.06
C THR A 228 -20.96 13.02 -6.51
N ASP A 229 -21.96 12.95 -7.39
CA ASP A 229 -21.75 12.68 -8.82
C ASP A 229 -20.73 13.65 -9.44
N GLN A 230 -20.75 14.93 -9.06
CA GLN A 230 -19.81 15.94 -9.54
C GLN A 230 -18.37 15.66 -9.12
N GLU A 231 -18.17 15.14 -7.90
CA GLU A 231 -16.86 14.80 -7.36
C GLU A 231 -16.33 13.52 -8.01
N VAL A 232 -17.19 12.51 -8.24
CA VAL A 232 -16.83 11.32 -9.02
C VAL A 232 -16.39 11.73 -10.42
N ASP A 233 -17.15 12.60 -11.07
CA ASP A 233 -16.84 13.10 -12.41
C ASP A 233 -15.50 13.86 -12.47
N GLN A 234 -15.23 14.71 -11.47
CA GLN A 234 -13.98 15.46 -11.38
C GLN A 234 -12.79 14.54 -11.09
N PHE A 235 -12.98 13.55 -10.21
CA PHE A 235 -12.00 12.52 -9.95
C PHE A 235 -11.63 11.76 -11.22
N ILE A 236 -12.61 11.29 -11.99
CA ILE A 236 -12.37 10.57 -13.26
C ILE A 236 -11.66 11.46 -14.30
N ARG A 237 -12.05 12.74 -14.41
CA ARG A 237 -11.33 13.71 -15.25
C ARG A 237 -9.87 13.83 -14.83
N HIS A 238 -9.59 13.97 -13.54
CA HIS A 238 -8.23 14.13 -13.06
C HIS A 238 -7.39 12.85 -13.23
N ILE A 239 -7.97 11.65 -13.05
CA ILE A 239 -7.29 10.38 -13.34
C ILE A 239 -6.89 10.27 -14.81
N TRP A 240 -7.67 10.82 -15.74
CA TRP A 240 -7.26 10.93 -17.14
C TRP A 240 -6.02 11.83 -17.32
N GLU A 241 -5.91 12.93 -16.58
CA GLU A 241 -4.74 13.83 -16.61
C GLU A 241 -3.49 13.16 -16.05
N MET A 242 -3.66 12.21 -15.12
CA MET A 242 -2.57 11.55 -14.40
C MET A 242 -2.08 10.24 -15.02
N LYS A 243 -2.89 9.54 -15.82
CA LYS A 243 -2.56 8.19 -16.32
C LYS A 243 -1.33 8.11 -17.25
N SER A 244 -0.88 9.23 -17.79
CA SER A 244 0.28 9.33 -18.69
C SER A 244 1.44 10.10 -18.07
N THR A 245 1.41 10.31 -16.75
CA THR A 245 2.36 11.12 -16.00
C THR A 245 3.15 10.26 -15.03
N PHE A 246 4.40 10.66 -14.76
CA PHE A 246 5.27 10.01 -13.79
C PHE A 246 5.55 10.92 -12.60
N MET A 247 5.65 10.32 -11.42
CA MET A 247 6.04 10.98 -10.17
C MET A 247 7.06 10.12 -9.43
N PRO A 248 7.97 10.68 -8.62
CA PRO A 248 8.85 9.89 -7.77
C PRO A 248 8.06 9.00 -6.81
N TYR A 249 8.49 7.74 -6.65
CA TYR A 249 7.85 6.80 -5.73
C TYR A 249 8.75 6.54 -4.51
N TYR A 250 8.35 7.07 -3.35
CA TYR A 250 9.03 6.85 -2.07
C TYR A 250 8.21 5.93 -1.17
N PHE A 251 8.81 4.88 -0.62
CA PHE A 251 8.07 3.87 0.17
C PHE A 251 7.34 4.42 1.41
N PHE A 252 7.90 5.44 2.07
CA PHE A 252 7.31 5.98 3.30
C PHE A 252 6.47 7.24 3.10
N SER A 253 6.78 8.08 2.11
CA SER A 253 6.13 9.38 1.91
C SER A 253 5.20 9.35 0.69
N GLN A 254 5.75 9.56 -0.50
CA GLN A 254 5.01 9.60 -1.79
C GLN A 254 4.69 8.20 -2.31
N ASN A 255 4.11 7.35 -1.46
CA ASN A 255 3.72 5.98 -1.80
C ASN A 255 2.31 5.93 -2.41
N CYS A 256 1.84 4.70 -2.68
CA CYS A 256 0.49 4.42 -3.19
C CYS A 256 -0.60 5.10 -2.40
N SER A 257 -0.61 4.95 -1.07
CA SER A 257 -1.70 5.47 -0.26
C SER A 257 -1.72 6.99 -0.23
N TYR A 258 -0.55 7.63 -0.13
CA TYR A 258 -0.47 9.09 -0.18
C TYR A 258 -0.94 9.66 -1.53
N GLN A 259 -0.46 9.14 -2.65
CA GLN A 259 -0.82 9.69 -3.97
C GLN A 259 -2.29 9.46 -4.34
N LEU A 260 -2.94 8.46 -3.75
CA LEU A 260 -4.38 8.32 -3.90
C LEU A 260 -5.16 9.37 -3.11
N LEU A 261 -4.64 9.86 -1.98
CA LEU A 261 -5.22 10.99 -1.26
C LEU A 261 -5.09 12.29 -2.06
N THR A 262 -3.92 12.57 -2.64
CA THR A 262 -3.70 13.78 -3.46
C THR A 262 -4.63 13.82 -4.68
N MET A 263 -4.80 12.68 -5.37
CA MET A 263 -5.76 12.55 -6.49
C MET A 263 -7.22 12.73 -6.04
N LEU A 264 -7.55 12.33 -4.81
CA LEU A 264 -8.88 12.51 -4.25
C LEU A 264 -9.11 13.96 -3.80
N ASP A 265 -8.11 14.64 -3.26
CA ASP A 265 -8.15 16.07 -2.91
C ASP A 265 -8.39 16.95 -4.16
N ALA A 266 -7.81 16.58 -5.30
CA ALA A 266 -8.05 17.24 -6.59
C ALA A 266 -9.53 17.16 -7.06
N ALA A 267 -10.29 16.18 -6.57
CA ALA A 267 -11.68 15.97 -6.98
C ALA A 267 -12.66 16.98 -6.37
N SER A 268 -12.33 17.59 -5.22
CA SER A 268 -13.28 18.45 -4.50
C SER A 268 -12.61 19.43 -3.54
N PRO A 269 -13.05 20.70 -3.49
CA PRO A 269 -12.48 21.69 -2.57
C PRO A 269 -12.78 21.43 -1.09
N ARG A 270 -13.73 20.54 -0.76
CA ARG A 270 -14.02 20.17 0.63
C ARG A 270 -13.04 19.12 1.19
N LEU A 271 -12.21 18.53 0.34
CA LEU A 271 -11.25 17.50 0.73
C LEU A 271 -9.88 18.13 1.01
N ASN A 272 -9.16 17.55 1.97
CA ASN A 272 -7.84 18.02 2.42
C ASN A 272 -7.06 16.91 3.13
N LEU A 273 -7.12 15.71 2.55
CA LEU A 273 -6.65 14.45 3.12
C LEU A 273 -5.12 14.41 3.21
N ALA A 274 -4.43 14.71 2.11
CA ALA A 274 -2.97 14.57 2.02
C ALA A 274 -2.23 15.54 2.96
N SER A 275 -2.84 16.67 3.31
CA SER A 275 -2.26 17.69 4.20
C SER A 275 -2.02 17.20 5.64
N GLN A 276 -2.67 16.12 6.07
CA GLN A 276 -2.49 15.55 7.41
C GLN A 276 -1.19 14.74 7.53
N PHE A 277 -0.52 14.45 6.41
CA PHE A 277 0.69 13.65 6.37
C PHE A 277 1.90 14.52 6.03
N SER A 278 2.85 14.61 6.95
CA SER A 278 4.02 15.49 6.81
C SER A 278 5.34 14.76 6.60
N LEU A 279 5.54 13.60 7.23
CA LEU A 279 6.78 12.82 7.17
C LEU A 279 6.60 11.50 6.41
N TRP A 280 5.57 10.75 6.76
CA TRP A 280 5.21 9.48 6.12
C TRP A 280 3.70 9.33 6.04
N ALA A 281 3.26 8.41 5.18
CA ALA A 281 1.88 8.00 5.03
C ALA A 281 1.81 6.48 5.10
N ILE A 282 1.23 5.95 6.17
CA ILE A 282 0.98 4.51 6.30
C ILE A 282 -0.43 4.23 5.78
N PRO A 283 -0.64 3.18 4.96
CA PRO A 283 -1.94 2.88 4.36
C PRO A 283 -3.11 2.87 5.35
N ALA A 284 -2.98 2.22 6.51
CA ALA A 284 -4.05 2.19 7.52
C ALA A 284 -4.42 3.60 8.03
N ASP A 285 -3.44 4.49 8.19
CA ASP A 285 -3.66 5.88 8.63
C ASP A 285 -4.35 6.70 7.54
N THR A 286 -4.09 6.44 6.26
CA THR A 286 -4.83 7.07 5.15
C THR A 286 -6.31 6.69 5.15
N VAL A 287 -6.64 5.44 5.50
CA VAL A 287 -8.04 5.00 5.66
C VAL A 287 -8.69 5.71 6.86
N ARG A 288 -7.96 5.84 7.97
CA ARG A 288 -8.43 6.60 9.16
C ARG A 288 -8.70 8.07 8.82
N GLU A 289 -7.85 8.71 8.03
CA GLU A 289 -8.03 10.11 7.64
C GLU A 289 -9.26 10.30 6.73
N ILE A 290 -9.46 9.44 5.73
CA ILE A 290 -10.67 9.44 4.88
C ILE A 290 -11.93 9.29 5.74
N LYS A 291 -11.88 8.45 6.78
CA LYS A 291 -12.97 8.31 7.75
C LYS A 291 -13.16 9.58 8.59
N ALA A 292 -12.09 10.22 9.04
CA ALA A 292 -12.14 11.45 9.83
C ALA A 292 -12.79 12.62 9.07
N GLN A 293 -12.56 12.71 7.75
CA GLN A 293 -13.23 13.67 6.86
C GLN A 293 -14.69 13.33 6.53
N GLY A 294 -15.22 12.21 7.07
CA GLY A 294 -16.63 11.84 6.91
C GLY A 294 -17.01 11.32 5.52
N ILE A 295 -16.04 10.92 4.70
CA ILE A 295 -16.29 10.40 3.34
C ILE A 295 -16.18 8.88 3.22
N LEU A 296 -15.77 8.18 4.29
CA LEU A 296 -15.72 6.71 4.31
C LEU A 296 -17.08 6.13 4.69
N GLY A 297 -17.72 5.41 3.76
CA GLY A 297 -18.98 4.71 3.96
C GLY A 297 -18.83 3.28 4.51
N GLU A 298 -19.79 2.43 4.17
CA GLU A 298 -19.80 1.03 4.62
C GLU A 298 -18.64 0.21 4.02
N ALA A 299 -18.14 -0.75 4.81
CA ALA A 299 -17.06 -1.63 4.40
C ALA A 299 -17.56 -3.04 4.10
N THR A 300 -17.20 -3.53 2.91
CA THR A 300 -17.40 -4.92 2.49
C THR A 300 -16.12 -5.72 2.72
N TYR A 301 -16.25 -6.93 3.27
CA TYR A 301 -15.13 -7.82 3.56
C TYR A 301 -15.01 -8.92 2.50
N ARG A 302 -13.78 -9.14 2.02
CA ARG A 302 -13.41 -10.29 1.20
C ARG A 302 -12.24 -11.03 1.86
N SER A 303 -12.51 -12.25 2.30
CA SER A 303 -11.49 -13.13 2.89
C SER A 303 -10.44 -13.58 1.87
N SER A 304 -9.19 -13.66 2.32
CA SER A 304 -8.06 -14.24 1.61
C SER A 304 -8.26 -15.72 1.29
N SER A 305 -7.55 -16.21 0.26
CA SER A 305 -7.49 -17.66 -0.02
C SER A 305 -6.99 -18.46 1.19
N LEU A 306 -6.03 -17.91 1.95
CA LEU A 306 -5.52 -18.52 3.19
C LEU A 306 -6.62 -18.67 4.24
N ASN A 307 -7.36 -17.60 4.55
CA ASN A 307 -8.45 -17.65 5.53
C ASN A 307 -9.59 -18.56 5.08
N ASN A 308 -9.91 -18.58 3.78
CA ASN A 308 -10.90 -19.50 3.21
C ASN A 308 -10.48 -20.96 3.41
N ILE A 309 -9.26 -21.34 3.02
CA ILE A 309 -8.77 -22.70 3.21
C ILE A 309 -8.69 -23.04 4.70
N GLN A 310 -8.16 -22.15 5.55
CA GLN A 310 -8.08 -22.40 6.98
C GLN A 310 -9.47 -22.61 7.62
N ASN A 311 -10.48 -21.87 7.16
CA ASN A 311 -11.86 -22.05 7.60
C ASN A 311 -12.43 -23.41 7.15
N MET A 312 -12.17 -23.82 5.90
CA MET A 312 -12.58 -25.13 5.40
C MET A 312 -11.92 -26.27 6.19
N LEU A 313 -10.62 -26.18 6.46
CA LEU A 313 -9.86 -27.19 7.21
C LEU A 313 -10.34 -27.39 8.65
N LYS A 314 -10.97 -26.38 9.27
CA LYS A 314 -11.57 -26.50 10.61
C LYS A 314 -12.88 -27.29 10.62
N GLN A 315 -13.52 -27.47 9.46
CA GLN A 315 -14.85 -28.05 9.31
C GLN A 315 -14.82 -29.45 8.66
N VAL A 316 -13.62 -30.04 8.56
CA VAL A 316 -13.32 -31.30 7.89
C VAL A 316 -12.30 -32.09 8.71
N ASP A 317 -12.39 -33.41 8.67
CA ASP A 317 -11.44 -34.29 9.34
C ASP A 317 -10.13 -34.46 8.54
N GLN A 318 -9.11 -35.02 9.20
CA GLN A 318 -7.81 -35.22 8.57
C GLN A 318 -7.88 -36.17 7.37
N HIS A 319 -8.78 -37.17 7.40
CA HIS A 319 -8.93 -38.15 6.35
C HIS A 319 -9.31 -37.49 5.00
N ASN A 320 -10.34 -36.65 4.99
CA ASN A 320 -10.77 -35.93 3.80
C ASN A 320 -9.74 -34.91 3.32
N ILE A 321 -8.99 -34.28 4.24
CA ILE A 321 -7.89 -33.36 3.90
C ILE A 321 -6.78 -34.12 3.15
N ASP A 322 -6.44 -35.32 3.60
CA ASP A 322 -5.41 -36.14 2.97
C ASP A 322 -5.84 -36.62 1.58
N ILE A 323 -7.11 -36.97 1.39
CA ILE A 323 -7.69 -37.26 0.07
C ILE A 323 -7.59 -36.02 -0.83
N ALA A 324 -8.03 -34.85 -0.35
CA ALA A 324 -7.97 -33.60 -1.11
C ALA A 324 -6.54 -33.27 -1.56
N LYS A 325 -5.55 -33.48 -0.68
CA LYS A 325 -4.13 -33.31 -1.00
C LYS A 325 -3.67 -34.28 -2.09
N ARG A 326 -4.00 -35.58 -1.98
CA ARG A 326 -3.69 -36.60 -3.00
C ARG A 326 -4.32 -36.28 -4.35
N LEU A 327 -5.57 -35.81 -4.37
CA LEU A 327 -6.27 -35.40 -5.60
C LEU A 327 -5.54 -34.29 -6.36
N VAL A 328 -4.74 -33.46 -5.67
CA VAL A 328 -4.00 -32.34 -6.27
C VAL A 328 -2.56 -32.71 -6.59
N GLU A 329 -1.83 -33.28 -5.64
CA GLU A 329 -0.38 -33.50 -5.75
C GLU A 329 -0.02 -34.68 -6.65
N LEU A 330 -0.84 -35.72 -6.70
CA LEU A 330 -0.54 -36.91 -7.51
C LEU A 330 -0.71 -36.62 -9.02
N PRO A 331 0.20 -37.11 -9.88
CA PRO A 331 0.14 -36.89 -11.33
C PRO A 331 -1.16 -37.42 -11.96
N SER A 332 -1.62 -38.59 -11.52
CA SER A 332 -2.91 -39.17 -11.92
C SER A 332 -4.04 -38.71 -11.00
N LEU A 333 -5.27 -38.70 -11.51
CA LEU A 333 -6.46 -38.44 -10.72
C LEU A 333 -7.10 -39.78 -10.34
N ASP A 334 -6.95 -40.16 -9.08
CA ASP A 334 -7.63 -41.33 -8.51
C ASP A 334 -8.84 -40.87 -7.69
N LEU A 335 -9.99 -41.46 -7.96
CA LEU A 335 -11.27 -41.11 -7.32
C LEU A 335 -11.78 -42.23 -6.39
N ALA A 336 -11.04 -43.32 -6.21
CA ALA A 336 -11.49 -44.47 -5.43
C ALA A 336 -11.88 -44.07 -4.00
N GLU A 337 -10.95 -43.46 -3.25
CA GLU A 337 -11.20 -42.98 -1.88
C GLU A 337 -12.30 -41.91 -1.83
N LEU A 338 -12.35 -41.01 -2.82
CA LEU A 338 -13.40 -39.99 -2.89
C LEU A 338 -14.79 -40.62 -3.04
N ASN A 339 -14.92 -41.66 -3.85
CA ASN A 339 -16.20 -42.30 -4.13
C ASN A 339 -16.77 -43.07 -2.92
N GLU A 340 -15.93 -43.40 -1.93
CA GLU A 340 -16.36 -44.04 -0.68
C GLU A 340 -16.95 -43.04 0.33
N LEU A 341 -16.70 -41.75 0.15
CA LEU A 341 -17.21 -40.69 1.03
C LEU A 341 -18.70 -40.40 0.79
N SER A 342 -19.36 -39.84 1.80
CA SER A 342 -20.72 -39.29 1.66
C SER A 342 -20.75 -38.15 0.63
N THR A 343 -21.90 -37.87 0.01
CA THR A 343 -22.03 -36.77 -0.98
C THR A 343 -21.56 -35.41 -0.42
N VAL A 344 -21.79 -35.16 0.88
CA VAL A 344 -21.35 -33.92 1.54
C VAL A 344 -19.83 -33.91 1.71
N ASP A 345 -19.24 -35.02 2.13
CA ASP A 345 -17.79 -35.13 2.32
C ASP A 345 -17.03 -35.14 0.99
N GLN A 346 -17.61 -35.72 -0.06
CA GLN A 346 -17.11 -35.58 -1.43
C GLN A 346 -17.06 -34.10 -1.84
N ALA A 347 -18.15 -33.37 -1.61
CA ALA A 347 -18.23 -31.96 -1.95
C ALA A 347 -17.19 -31.14 -1.16
N LYS A 348 -17.04 -31.39 0.16
CA LYS A 348 -16.06 -30.72 1.02
C LYS A 348 -14.63 -31.00 0.57
N THR A 349 -14.33 -32.26 0.28
CA THR A 349 -13.02 -32.72 -0.21
C THR A 349 -12.67 -32.08 -1.55
N LEU A 350 -13.63 -32.03 -2.48
CA LEU A 350 -13.43 -31.42 -3.80
C LEU A 350 -13.26 -29.89 -3.73
N ASP A 351 -14.00 -29.20 -2.87
CA ASP A 351 -13.85 -27.76 -2.66
C ASP A 351 -12.47 -27.43 -2.07
N ILE A 352 -12.01 -28.20 -1.06
CA ILE A 352 -10.66 -28.07 -0.50
C ILE A 352 -9.59 -28.36 -1.57
N ALA A 353 -9.74 -29.45 -2.34
CA ALA A 353 -8.79 -29.80 -3.39
C ALA A 353 -8.73 -28.71 -4.47
N TYR A 354 -9.87 -28.13 -4.82
CA TYR A 354 -9.94 -27.03 -5.78
C TYR A 354 -9.18 -25.80 -5.27
N GLU A 355 -9.49 -25.31 -4.07
CA GLU A 355 -8.80 -24.16 -3.48
C GLU A 355 -7.30 -24.41 -3.30
N TYR A 356 -6.92 -25.62 -2.88
CA TYR A 356 -5.52 -26.00 -2.75
C TYR A 356 -4.79 -26.03 -4.10
N SER A 357 -5.42 -26.57 -5.15
CA SER A 357 -4.86 -26.57 -6.50
C SER A 357 -4.65 -25.14 -7.01
N ARG A 358 -5.59 -24.23 -6.73
CA ARG A 358 -5.52 -22.81 -7.07
C ARG A 358 -4.39 -22.11 -6.34
N TYR A 359 -4.27 -22.34 -5.03
CA TYR A 359 -3.17 -21.85 -4.20
C TYR A 359 -1.80 -22.28 -4.76
N LEU A 360 -1.63 -23.58 -5.07
CA LEU A 360 -0.37 -24.07 -5.63
C LEU A 360 -0.09 -23.47 -7.02
N SER A 361 -1.11 -23.31 -7.86
CA SER A 361 -0.98 -22.72 -9.20
C SER A 361 -0.54 -21.25 -9.16
N ALA A 362 -0.99 -20.53 -8.14
CA ALA A 362 -0.67 -19.13 -7.92
C ALA A 362 0.81 -18.93 -7.50
N ARG A 363 1.43 -19.94 -6.87
CA ARG A 363 2.84 -19.84 -6.47
C ARG A 363 3.76 -20.05 -7.68
N LYS A 364 4.56 -19.02 -8.01
CA LYS A 364 5.59 -19.04 -9.07
C LYS A 364 6.57 -20.23 -9.01
N LYS A 365 6.66 -20.94 -7.88
CA LYS A 365 7.58 -22.07 -7.64
C LYS A 365 6.93 -23.46 -7.72
N SER A 366 5.64 -23.59 -8.06
CA SER A 366 5.01 -24.90 -8.19
C SER A 366 5.58 -25.66 -9.38
N THR A 367 6.04 -26.89 -9.15
CA THR A 367 6.60 -27.78 -10.18
C THR A 367 5.54 -28.67 -10.85
N LEU A 368 4.30 -28.63 -10.36
CA LEU A 368 3.21 -29.48 -10.81
C LEU A 368 2.57 -28.92 -12.09
N LYS A 369 2.97 -29.47 -13.24
CA LYS A 369 2.49 -29.01 -14.56
C LYS A 369 0.99 -29.23 -14.81
N HIS A 370 0.36 -30.15 -14.07
CA HIS A 370 -1.05 -30.54 -14.27
C HIS A 370 -2.05 -29.70 -13.49
N LEU A 371 -1.63 -28.70 -12.70
CA LEU A 371 -2.55 -28.01 -11.79
C LEU A 371 -3.69 -27.29 -12.50
N ASN A 372 -3.43 -26.61 -13.63
CA ASN A 372 -4.47 -25.89 -14.36
C ASN A 372 -5.58 -26.82 -14.88
N SER A 373 -5.22 -27.95 -15.49
CA SER A 373 -6.21 -28.95 -15.92
C SER A 373 -6.87 -29.65 -14.74
N ARG A 374 -6.13 -29.83 -13.63
CA ARG A 374 -6.65 -30.42 -12.39
C ARG A 374 -7.74 -29.56 -11.78
N SER A 375 -7.54 -28.24 -11.64
CA SER A 375 -8.55 -27.33 -11.07
C SER A 375 -9.87 -27.40 -11.84
N ILE A 376 -9.82 -27.44 -13.18
CA ILE A 376 -11.02 -27.57 -14.03
C ILE A 376 -11.71 -28.92 -13.78
N LYS A 377 -10.93 -30.01 -13.67
CA LYS A 377 -11.48 -31.34 -13.45
C LYS A 377 -12.14 -31.48 -12.07
N LEU A 378 -11.51 -30.93 -11.03
CA LEU A 378 -12.06 -30.89 -9.67
C LEU A 378 -13.38 -30.11 -9.64
N LEU A 379 -13.44 -28.94 -10.29
CA LEU A 379 -14.66 -28.15 -10.41
C LEU A 379 -15.77 -28.91 -11.17
N SER A 380 -15.41 -29.63 -12.23
CA SER A 380 -16.36 -30.48 -12.98
C SER A 380 -16.90 -31.66 -12.17
N LEU A 381 -16.11 -32.24 -11.27
CA LEU A 381 -16.59 -33.27 -10.33
C LEU A 381 -17.52 -32.62 -9.30
N ARG A 382 -17.11 -31.48 -8.75
CA ARG A 382 -17.87 -30.74 -7.74
C ARG A 382 -19.25 -30.29 -8.24
N SER A 383 -19.34 -29.87 -9.50
CA SER A 383 -20.58 -29.39 -10.12
C SER A 383 -21.63 -30.49 -10.33
N LYS A 384 -21.25 -31.77 -10.23
CA LYS A 384 -22.17 -32.91 -10.36
C LYS A 384 -22.84 -33.28 -9.04
N LEU A 385 -22.36 -32.73 -7.92
CA LEU A 385 -22.91 -33.01 -6.59
C LEU A 385 -24.00 -31.99 -6.26
N SER A 386 -25.14 -32.48 -5.75
CA SER A 386 -26.30 -31.65 -5.39
C SER A 386 -26.14 -30.88 -4.07
N ALA A 387 -25.03 -31.08 -3.35
CA ALA A 387 -24.76 -30.39 -2.10
C ALA A 387 -24.24 -28.96 -2.36
N SER A 388 -25.08 -27.95 -2.14
CA SER A 388 -24.71 -26.53 -2.15
C SER A 388 -24.48 -26.01 -0.73
N SER A 389 -23.56 -25.05 -0.54
CA SER A 389 -23.32 -24.37 0.74
C SER A 389 -22.97 -25.32 1.91
N ILE A 390 -21.90 -26.10 1.75
CA ILE A 390 -21.45 -27.14 2.70
C ILE A 390 -20.51 -26.65 3.81
N PHE A 391 -20.02 -25.42 3.69
CA PHE A 391 -19.16 -24.77 4.67
C PHE A 391 -19.87 -23.56 5.26
N SER A 392 -19.68 -23.34 6.56
CA SER A 392 -19.97 -22.05 7.17
C SER A 392 -19.01 -20.99 6.59
N PRO A 393 -19.49 -19.75 6.33
CA PRO A 393 -18.66 -18.69 5.77
C PRO A 393 -17.51 -18.32 6.71
N VAL A 394 -16.46 -17.71 6.18
CA VAL A 394 -15.36 -17.17 6.98
C VAL A 394 -15.89 -16.07 7.89
N GLU A 395 -15.61 -16.18 9.18
CA GLU A 395 -15.92 -15.12 10.14
C GLU A 395 -15.07 -13.88 9.82
N LYS A 396 -15.76 -12.74 9.70
CA LYS A 396 -15.10 -11.44 9.56
C LYS A 396 -14.30 -11.14 10.85
N PRO A 397 -13.08 -10.58 10.75
CA PRO A 397 -12.36 -10.05 11.90
C PRO A 397 -13.20 -9.02 12.67
N LEU A 398 -13.12 -9.05 14.00
CA LEU A 398 -13.84 -8.10 14.87
C LEU A 398 -13.39 -6.66 14.63
N LEU A 399 -12.07 -6.46 14.52
CA LEU A 399 -11.44 -5.18 14.19
C LEU A 399 -10.71 -5.28 12.86
N ARG A 400 -10.86 -4.24 12.05
CA ARG A 400 -10.08 -4.00 10.82
C ARG A 400 -8.80 -3.24 11.14
N ASP A 401 -7.85 -3.23 10.21
CA ASP A 401 -6.58 -2.52 10.41
C ASP A 401 -6.79 -1.02 10.68
N ASP A 402 -7.79 -0.39 10.06
CA ASP A 402 -8.18 1.02 10.31
C ASP A 402 -8.86 1.25 11.69
N GLN A 403 -9.18 0.18 12.42
CA GLN A 403 -9.82 0.21 13.73
C GLN A 403 -8.91 -0.31 14.86
N GLY A 404 -7.72 -0.82 14.51
CA GLY A 404 -6.68 -1.16 15.47
C GLY A 404 -6.05 0.08 16.11
N HIS A 405 -5.12 -0.12 17.04
CA HIS A 405 -4.36 0.97 17.64
C HIS A 405 -3.65 1.83 16.58
N GLU A 406 -3.35 3.09 16.92
CA GLU A 406 -2.58 3.99 16.05
C GLU A 406 -1.15 3.46 15.81
N THR A 407 -0.55 3.83 14.68
CA THR A 407 0.71 3.23 14.18
C THR A 407 1.96 3.78 14.85
N ALA A 408 1.88 4.98 15.42
CA ALA A 408 2.96 5.65 16.12
C ALA A 408 2.76 5.62 17.65
N ARG A 409 3.86 5.51 18.39
CA ARG A 409 3.88 5.47 19.85
C ARG A 409 5.05 6.29 20.40
N ILE A 410 4.78 7.00 21.49
CA ILE A 410 5.79 7.53 22.40
C ILE A 410 5.55 6.85 23.76
N GLY A 411 6.62 6.42 24.42
CA GLY A 411 6.57 5.73 25.70
C GLY A 411 7.52 6.33 26.71
N ILE A 412 7.20 6.17 27.99
CA ILE A 412 8.12 6.42 29.10
C ILE A 412 8.19 5.13 29.92
N ALA A 413 9.38 4.73 30.34
CA ALA A 413 9.61 3.52 31.12
C ALA A 413 10.70 3.73 32.18
N ALA A 414 10.78 2.80 33.13
CA ALA A 414 11.90 2.67 34.06
C ALA A 414 12.66 1.38 33.73
N LEU A 415 13.98 1.47 33.63
CA LEU A 415 14.88 0.37 33.29
C LEU A 415 15.82 0.12 34.47
N ARG A 416 15.95 -1.14 34.90
CA ARG A 416 17.00 -1.57 35.84
C ARG A 416 17.94 -2.55 35.14
N GLN A 417 19.22 -2.24 35.12
CA GLN A 417 20.25 -3.01 34.43
C GLN A 417 21.56 -2.96 35.23
N ASN A 418 22.21 -4.10 35.49
CA ASN A 418 23.47 -4.19 36.24
C ASN A 418 23.47 -3.37 37.56
N ASP A 419 22.35 -3.44 38.31
CA ASP A 419 22.09 -2.66 39.54
C ASP A 419 21.99 -1.14 39.41
N GLN A 420 22.01 -0.61 38.19
CA GLN A 420 21.71 0.79 37.88
C GLN A 420 20.26 0.95 37.45
N ASN A 421 19.68 2.13 37.72
CA ASN A 421 18.33 2.49 37.32
C ASN A 421 18.38 3.64 36.34
N TYR A 422 17.54 3.57 35.31
CA TYR A 422 17.44 4.59 34.26
C TYR A 422 15.96 4.94 34.04
N GLY A 423 15.68 6.20 33.77
CA GLY A 423 14.49 6.60 33.04
C GLY A 423 14.67 6.34 31.55
N VAL A 424 13.59 6.00 30.85
CA VAL A 424 13.62 5.71 29.40
C VAL A 424 12.51 6.49 28.70
N ILE A 425 12.85 7.10 27.57
CA ILE A 425 11.90 7.63 26.59
C ILE A 425 12.02 6.77 25.33
N ASP A 426 10.91 6.17 24.94
CA ASP A 426 10.79 5.29 23.78
C ASP A 426 9.99 5.97 22.67
N TYR A 427 10.40 5.73 21.44
CA TYR A 427 9.74 6.24 20.24
C TYR A 427 9.66 5.17 19.17
N ARG A 428 8.46 4.97 18.65
CA ARG A 428 8.19 4.08 17.53
C ARG A 428 7.29 4.77 16.51
N PRO A 429 7.80 5.14 15.31
CA PRO A 429 7.00 5.83 14.30
C PRO A 429 6.07 4.90 13.49
N SER A 430 6.33 3.59 13.52
CA SER A 430 5.62 2.59 12.72
C SER A 430 5.78 1.18 13.31
N PHE A 431 5.00 0.17 12.91
CA PHE A 431 3.57 0.12 12.58
C PHE A 431 2.85 -0.70 13.66
N HIS A 432 3.48 -1.81 14.07
CA HIS A 432 2.95 -2.74 15.06
C HIS A 432 4.07 -3.64 15.59
N ASP A 433 4.07 -3.90 16.90
CA ASP A 433 4.92 -4.85 17.62
C ASP A 433 4.10 -6.07 18.05
N VAL A 434 4.75 -7.23 18.19
CA VAL A 434 4.14 -8.47 18.70
C VAL A 434 3.43 -8.28 20.05
N LEU A 435 3.94 -7.37 20.89
CA LEU A 435 3.34 -7.04 22.19
C LEU A 435 2.25 -5.99 22.11
N ASP A 436 2.03 -5.31 20.99
CA ASP A 436 0.90 -4.39 20.90
C ASP A 436 -0.44 -5.17 20.93
N PRO A 437 -1.56 -4.49 21.24
CA PRO A 437 -2.90 -5.04 21.02
C PRO A 437 -3.07 -5.56 19.60
N GLN A 438 -3.38 -6.85 19.42
CA GLN A 438 -3.40 -7.47 18.09
C GLN A 438 -4.59 -7.03 17.21
N GLY A 439 -5.64 -6.44 17.81
CA GLY A 439 -6.85 -6.08 17.09
C GLY A 439 -6.59 -5.19 15.88
N GLY A 440 -7.04 -5.65 14.70
CA GLY A 440 -6.79 -4.99 13.41
C GLY A 440 -5.45 -5.32 12.74
N TYR A 441 -4.53 -6.02 13.41
CA TYR A 441 -3.21 -6.33 12.85
C TYR A 441 -3.02 -7.83 12.60
N LEU A 442 -2.09 -8.19 11.71
CA LEU A 442 -1.83 -9.60 11.41
C LEU A 442 -1.20 -10.31 12.62
N LYS A 443 -1.71 -11.51 12.98
CA LYS A 443 -1.18 -12.28 14.11
C LYS A 443 0.27 -12.69 13.88
N GLY A 444 1.10 -12.48 14.90
CA GLY A 444 2.53 -12.81 14.85
C GLY A 444 3.32 -11.99 13.84
N ALA A 445 2.78 -10.83 13.43
CA ALA A 445 3.47 -9.85 12.64
C ALA A 445 4.09 -8.80 13.55
N GLU A 446 5.30 -8.38 13.24
CA GLU A 446 5.89 -7.15 13.74
C GLU A 446 6.58 -6.45 12.58
N LEU A 447 6.43 -5.14 12.57
CA LEU A 447 7.04 -4.26 11.61
C LEU A 447 7.27 -2.92 12.29
N SER A 448 8.54 -2.57 12.46
CA SER A 448 8.96 -1.27 12.95
C SER A 448 10.22 -0.82 12.22
N MET A 449 10.30 0.47 11.91
CA MET A 449 11.46 1.07 11.26
C MET A 449 11.78 2.39 11.94
N PHE A 450 13.07 2.70 12.07
CA PHE A 450 13.56 3.92 12.72
C PHE A 450 12.99 4.16 14.13
N SER A 451 12.72 3.08 14.88
CA SER A 451 12.35 3.16 16.29
C SER A 451 13.59 3.28 17.15
N GLY A 452 13.45 3.86 18.34
CA GLY A 452 14.57 3.97 19.25
C GLY A 452 14.15 4.43 20.63
N SER A 453 15.09 4.31 21.55
CA SER A 453 14.92 4.78 22.91
C SER A 453 16.16 5.50 23.41
N LEU A 454 15.92 6.53 24.20
CA LEU A 454 16.93 7.19 25.01
C LEU A 454 16.74 6.74 26.45
N ARG A 455 17.85 6.51 27.16
CA ARG A 455 17.84 6.30 28.60
C ARG A 455 18.61 7.41 29.30
N PHE A 456 18.23 7.73 30.52
CA PHE A 456 18.89 8.75 31.31
C PHE A 456 18.91 8.37 32.78
N ASP A 457 19.96 8.77 33.48
CA ASP A 457 20.07 8.78 34.93
C ASP A 457 20.32 10.21 35.42
N ASP A 458 20.85 10.38 36.63
CA ASP A 458 21.14 11.70 37.21
C ASP A 458 22.32 12.42 36.53
N GLU A 459 23.16 11.69 35.77
CA GLU A 459 24.42 12.20 35.22
C GLU A 459 24.35 12.39 33.70
N ASP A 460 23.79 11.41 32.97
CA ASP A 460 23.89 11.35 31.51
C ASP A 460 22.56 11.05 30.79
N LEU A 461 22.41 11.60 29.58
CA LEU A 461 21.43 11.16 28.59
C LEU A 461 22.15 10.34 27.51
N GLN A 462 21.70 9.10 27.32
CA GLN A 462 22.38 8.14 26.46
C GLN A 462 21.41 7.51 25.47
N LEU A 463 21.88 7.22 24.24
CA LEU A 463 21.15 6.35 23.33
C LEU A 463 21.13 4.93 23.93
N ASN A 464 19.95 4.35 24.09
CA ASN A 464 19.78 2.99 24.57
C ASN A 464 19.74 2.00 23.40
N HIS A 465 18.89 2.27 22.41
CA HIS A 465 18.93 1.60 21.12
C HIS A 465 18.29 2.43 20.01
N PHE A 466 18.63 2.12 18.76
CA PHE A 466 18.01 2.62 17.55
C PHE A 466 17.89 1.47 16.54
N ASN A 467 16.66 1.05 16.25
CA ASN A 467 16.36 0.05 15.24
C ASN A 467 16.15 0.74 13.90
N ILE A 468 16.98 0.42 12.92
CA ILE A 468 16.78 0.85 11.53
C ILE A 468 15.58 0.10 10.95
N VAL A 469 15.55 -1.21 11.16
CA VAL A 469 14.45 -2.09 10.74
C VAL A 469 14.30 -3.23 11.74
N ASN A 470 13.07 -3.55 12.10
CA ASN A 470 12.68 -4.73 12.86
C ASN A 470 11.45 -5.37 12.20
N ILE A 471 11.57 -6.62 11.77
CA ILE A 471 10.49 -7.35 11.10
C ILE A 471 10.45 -8.76 11.68
N HIS A 472 9.29 -9.17 12.19
CA HIS A 472 9.03 -10.57 12.53
C HIS A 472 7.78 -11.06 11.81
N SER A 473 7.89 -12.19 11.11
CA SER A 473 6.77 -12.86 10.46
C SER A 473 6.63 -14.29 11.00
N MET A 474 5.71 -14.50 11.94
CA MET A 474 5.36 -15.80 12.50
C MET A 474 4.10 -16.38 11.82
N ALA A 475 4.21 -16.63 10.51
CA ALA A 475 3.11 -17.18 9.72
C ALA A 475 2.86 -18.67 10.07
N PRO A 476 1.68 -19.05 10.60
CA PRO A 476 1.43 -20.42 11.05
C PRO A 476 1.22 -21.40 9.89
N THR A 477 1.74 -22.61 10.04
CA THR A 477 1.50 -23.73 9.12
C THR A 477 0.15 -24.40 9.36
N ASN A 478 -0.48 -24.92 8.32
CA ASN A 478 -1.64 -25.81 8.40
C ASN A 478 -1.42 -27.08 7.54
N ALA A 479 -2.42 -27.96 7.48
CA ALA A 479 -2.31 -29.26 6.81
C ALA A 479 -1.95 -29.19 5.31
N LEU A 480 -2.25 -28.05 4.65
CA LEU A 480 -2.03 -27.86 3.22
C LEU A 480 -0.93 -26.83 2.90
N MET A 481 -0.68 -25.89 3.81
CA MET A 481 0.21 -24.74 3.59
C MET A 481 1.30 -24.63 4.66
N THR A 482 2.54 -24.50 4.20
CA THR A 482 3.73 -24.28 5.04
C THR A 482 4.40 -22.95 4.66
N PRO A 483 3.81 -21.79 5.05
CA PRO A 483 4.48 -20.50 4.85
C PRO A 483 5.79 -20.46 5.65
N LYS A 484 6.76 -19.69 5.17
CA LYS A 484 8.01 -19.50 5.89
C LYS A 484 7.78 -18.51 7.03
N SER A 485 8.28 -18.83 8.21
CA SER A 485 8.46 -17.83 9.27
C SER A 485 9.87 -17.29 9.19
N TRP A 486 10.06 -16.00 9.42
CA TRP A 486 11.38 -15.37 9.38
C TRP A 486 11.38 -14.07 10.17
N HIS A 487 12.57 -13.56 10.46
CA HIS A 487 12.74 -12.23 11.02
C HIS A 487 14.08 -11.61 10.61
N ILE A 488 14.13 -10.29 10.69
CA ILE A 488 15.35 -9.50 10.54
C ILE A 488 15.27 -8.27 11.44
N ASN A 489 16.39 -7.98 12.10
CA ASN A 489 16.63 -6.78 12.89
C ASN A 489 17.98 -6.20 12.48
N VAL A 490 18.02 -4.90 12.23
CA VAL A 490 19.25 -4.13 12.08
C VAL A 490 19.16 -2.93 13.01
N SER A 491 20.11 -2.84 13.92
CA SER A 491 20.03 -1.89 15.04
C SER A 491 21.40 -1.45 15.54
N LEU A 492 21.40 -0.32 16.21
CA LEU A 492 22.46 0.15 17.10
C LEU A 492 21.93 -0.01 18.52
N LEU A 493 22.56 -0.81 19.38
CA LEU A 493 22.02 -1.13 20.70
C LEU A 493 23.13 -1.31 21.72
N ARG A 494 22.81 -1.11 23.00
CA ARG A 494 23.75 -1.39 24.09
C ARG A 494 23.73 -2.84 24.50
N ASP A 495 24.88 -3.51 24.45
CA ASP A 495 24.99 -4.93 24.81
C ASP A 495 25.46 -5.10 26.25
N VAL A 496 24.56 -5.58 27.10
CA VAL A 496 24.82 -5.91 28.50
C VAL A 496 26.02 -6.84 28.73
N LEU A 497 26.34 -7.74 27.78
CA LEU A 497 27.46 -8.66 27.93
C LEU A 497 28.82 -8.04 27.55
N TYR A 498 28.80 -6.87 26.90
CA TYR A 498 29.99 -6.13 26.48
C TYR A 498 30.00 -4.75 27.13
N GLN A 499 30.04 -4.74 28.46
CA GLN A 499 30.16 -3.51 29.27
C GLN A 499 29.14 -2.42 28.93
N ASP A 500 27.97 -2.80 28.42
CA ASP A 500 26.91 -1.86 28.04
C ASP A 500 27.33 -0.88 26.91
N GLU A 501 28.31 -1.29 26.10
CA GLU A 501 28.79 -0.55 24.93
C GLU A 501 27.75 -0.56 23.80
N LEU A 502 27.75 0.53 23.04
CA LEU A 502 26.83 0.76 21.94
C LEU A 502 27.39 0.14 20.65
N ILE A 503 26.80 -0.97 20.23
CA ILE A 503 27.30 -1.78 19.11
C ILE A 503 26.32 -1.81 17.94
N TYR A 504 26.84 -2.00 16.73
CA TYR A 504 25.99 -2.31 15.58
C TYR A 504 25.64 -3.79 15.57
N ARG A 505 24.37 -4.12 15.34
CA ARG A 505 23.89 -5.50 15.26
C ARG A 505 23.00 -5.72 14.05
N ALA A 506 23.27 -6.81 13.33
CA ALA A 506 22.35 -7.43 12.40
C ALA A 506 21.97 -8.82 12.94
N HIS A 507 20.68 -9.09 13.09
CA HIS A 507 20.16 -10.36 13.59
C HIS A 507 19.04 -10.81 12.65
N GLY A 508 19.06 -12.07 12.25
CA GLY A 508 18.00 -12.60 11.40
C GLY A 508 17.89 -14.10 11.50
N GLY A 509 16.76 -14.61 11.08
CA GLY A 509 16.49 -16.04 11.18
C GLY A 509 15.34 -16.50 10.31
N ALA A 510 15.29 -17.81 10.09
CA ALA A 510 14.20 -18.48 9.40
C ALA A 510 13.72 -19.66 10.24
N GLY A 511 12.43 -19.96 10.14
CA GLY A 511 11.77 -20.89 11.04
C GLY A 511 10.41 -21.35 10.57
N VAL A 512 9.73 -22.01 11.50
CA VAL A 512 8.36 -22.51 11.35
C VAL A 512 7.53 -22.08 12.54
N THR A 513 6.27 -21.74 12.29
CA THR A 513 5.31 -21.38 13.33
C THR A 513 4.14 -22.35 13.33
N LYS A 514 3.73 -22.79 14.51
CA LYS A 514 2.50 -23.56 14.72
C LYS A 514 1.53 -22.76 15.57
N GLN A 515 0.26 -22.76 15.16
CA GLN A 515 -0.83 -22.22 15.94
C GLN A 515 -1.49 -23.34 16.75
N PHE A 516 -1.56 -23.20 18.07
CA PHE A 516 -2.18 -24.20 18.95
C PHE A 516 -3.61 -23.84 19.37
N THR A 517 -3.90 -22.55 19.48
CA THR A 517 -5.25 -22.02 19.76
C THR A 517 -5.50 -20.81 18.88
N SER A 518 -6.72 -20.26 18.87
CA SER A 518 -7.03 -19.00 18.16
C SER A 518 -6.13 -17.83 18.56
N HIS A 519 -5.45 -17.89 19.71
CA HIS A 519 -4.68 -16.81 20.32
C HIS A 519 -3.19 -17.14 20.51
N SER A 520 -2.75 -18.37 20.27
CA SER A 520 -1.41 -18.84 20.67
C SER A 520 -0.60 -19.34 19.48
N LEU A 521 0.58 -18.74 19.29
CA LEU A 521 1.58 -19.09 18.29
C LEU A 521 2.86 -19.57 18.99
N LEU A 522 3.46 -20.64 18.49
CA LEU A 522 4.81 -21.06 18.86
C LEU A 522 5.65 -21.16 17.60
N ALA A 523 6.74 -20.41 17.59
CA ALA A 523 7.70 -20.38 16.52
C ALA A 523 9.03 -20.99 16.99
N GLY A 524 9.66 -21.75 16.10
CA GLY A 524 11.04 -22.19 16.23
C GLY A 524 11.87 -21.59 15.10
N PHE A 525 12.92 -20.85 15.44
CA PHE A 525 13.82 -20.21 14.49
C PHE A 525 15.24 -20.76 14.59
N LEU A 526 15.93 -20.78 13.46
CA LEU A 526 17.38 -20.83 13.40
C LEU A 526 17.90 -19.43 13.08
N ASN A 527 18.71 -18.87 13.98
CA ASN A 527 19.15 -17.50 13.94
C ASN A 527 20.64 -17.39 13.63
N GLY A 528 21.00 -16.31 12.94
CA GLY A 528 22.36 -15.79 12.82
C GLY A 528 22.41 -14.34 13.27
N ARG A 529 23.48 -13.95 13.95
CA ARG A 529 23.70 -12.61 14.49
C ARG A 529 25.13 -12.17 14.20
N LEU A 530 25.28 -10.94 13.71
CA LEU A 530 26.55 -10.27 13.49
C LEU A 530 26.54 -8.98 14.32
N SER A 531 27.52 -8.84 15.21
CA SER A 531 27.77 -7.63 15.98
C SER A 531 29.09 -7.01 15.55
N LEU A 532 29.15 -5.69 15.35
CA LEU A 532 30.34 -4.95 14.96
C LEU A 532 30.66 -3.88 16.01
N ASP A 533 31.92 -3.88 16.46
CA ASP A 533 32.48 -2.89 17.38
C ASP A 533 34.01 -2.97 17.33
N ASN A 534 34.71 -1.86 17.58
CA ASN A 534 36.17 -1.81 17.59
C ASN A 534 36.78 -2.55 18.80
N ASP A 535 36.03 -2.71 19.88
CA ASP A 535 36.48 -3.37 21.11
C ASP A 535 36.41 -4.91 21.02
N PHE A 536 35.82 -5.45 19.95
CA PHE A 536 35.93 -6.87 19.63
C PHE A 536 37.30 -7.23 19.04
N ASP A 537 37.89 -8.36 19.44
CA ASP A 537 39.23 -8.84 18.99
C ASP A 537 39.47 -8.76 17.46
N LYS A 538 38.42 -8.94 16.65
CA LYS A 538 38.47 -8.91 15.18
C LYS A 538 37.63 -7.79 14.57
N GLY A 539 37.12 -6.87 15.39
CA GLY A 539 36.14 -5.85 14.98
C GLY A 539 34.70 -6.38 14.83
N TYR A 540 34.49 -7.68 15.08
CA TYR A 540 33.17 -8.31 14.95
C TYR A 540 33.03 -9.58 15.80
N VAL A 541 31.77 -9.91 16.10
CA VAL A 541 31.34 -11.18 16.68
C VAL A 541 30.22 -11.75 15.83
N MET A 542 30.33 -13.04 15.50
CA MET A 542 29.28 -13.80 14.82
C MET A 542 28.74 -14.85 15.79
N GLU A 543 27.43 -14.99 15.84
CA GLU A 543 26.74 -15.97 16.67
C GLU A 543 25.64 -16.66 15.86
N ALA A 544 25.40 -17.94 16.13
CA ALA A 544 24.30 -18.69 15.51
C ALA A 544 23.69 -19.68 16.49
N GLY A 545 22.40 -19.97 16.33
CA GLY A 545 21.73 -20.97 17.14
C GLY A 545 20.21 -20.87 17.16
N PRO A 546 19.53 -21.78 17.89
CA PRO A 546 18.08 -21.87 17.90
C PRO A 546 17.41 -20.83 18.81
N GLU A 547 16.19 -20.46 18.44
CA GLU A 547 15.26 -19.69 19.27
C GLU A 547 13.90 -20.37 19.29
N LEU A 548 13.28 -20.45 20.48
CA LEU A 548 11.87 -20.75 20.65
C LEU A 548 11.17 -19.47 21.09
N LYS A 549 10.09 -19.10 20.40
CA LYS A 549 9.30 -17.90 20.68
C LYS A 549 7.82 -18.28 20.75
N TRP A 550 7.20 -18.01 21.89
CA TRP A 550 5.79 -18.15 22.13
C TRP A 550 5.14 -16.78 22.19
N VAL A 551 4.01 -16.64 21.50
CA VAL A 551 3.19 -15.44 21.50
C VAL A 551 1.76 -15.81 21.82
N TRP A 552 1.16 -15.06 22.73
CA TRP A 552 -0.26 -15.10 22.98
C TRP A 552 -0.86 -13.72 22.80
N ASN A 553 -1.84 -13.56 21.91
CA ASN A 553 -2.48 -12.28 21.66
C ASN A 553 -4.01 -12.37 21.73
N ARG A 554 -4.60 -11.37 22.37
CA ARG A 554 -6.01 -10.98 22.27
C ARG A 554 -6.12 -9.55 21.75
N GLU A 555 -7.34 -9.08 21.56
CA GLU A 555 -7.65 -7.74 21.05
C GLU A 555 -6.98 -6.61 21.84
N LYS A 556 -6.70 -6.80 23.14
CA LYS A 556 -6.17 -5.76 24.04
C LYS A 556 -5.03 -6.22 24.94
N THR A 557 -4.63 -7.48 24.86
CA THR A 557 -3.63 -8.04 25.78
C THR A 557 -2.74 -8.99 25.02
N SER A 558 -1.44 -8.86 25.24
CA SER A 558 -0.43 -9.61 24.51
C SER A 558 0.63 -10.10 25.49
N MET A 559 1.07 -11.34 25.30
CA MET A 559 2.15 -11.96 26.06
C MET A 559 3.16 -12.55 25.11
N LEU A 560 4.43 -12.42 25.47
CA LEU A 560 5.56 -12.98 24.74
C LEU A 560 6.40 -13.77 25.74
N ALA A 561 6.87 -14.95 25.33
CA ALA A 561 8.01 -15.60 25.97
C ALA A 561 8.96 -16.10 24.89
N SER A 562 10.26 -15.87 25.04
CA SER A 562 11.26 -16.45 24.15
C SER A 562 12.46 -16.97 24.91
N TYR A 563 13.12 -17.96 24.32
CA TYR A 563 14.40 -18.47 24.75
C TYR A 563 15.28 -18.69 23.53
N GLN A 564 16.49 -18.15 23.56
CA GLN A 564 17.46 -18.24 22.50
C GLN A 564 18.80 -18.74 23.05
N TYR A 565 19.40 -19.68 22.33
CA TYR A 565 20.74 -20.18 22.60
C TYR A 565 21.62 -19.88 21.39
N LEU A 566 22.72 -19.17 21.60
CA LEU A 566 23.63 -18.72 20.55
C LEU A 566 25.05 -19.19 20.85
N ILE A 567 25.74 -19.71 19.84
CA ILE A 567 27.16 -20.10 19.93
C ILE A 567 27.95 -19.21 18.98
N ASN A 568 29.12 -18.75 19.43
CA ASN A 568 30.11 -18.17 18.53
C ASN A 568 30.92 -19.28 17.86
N PRO A 569 30.78 -19.53 16.55
CA PRO A 569 31.52 -20.59 15.87
C PRO A 569 33.04 -20.36 15.87
N ASN A 570 33.51 -19.13 16.13
CA ASN A 570 34.93 -18.80 16.21
C ASN A 570 35.51 -18.90 17.63
N LYS A 571 34.68 -19.11 18.66
CA LYS A 571 35.07 -19.29 20.05
C LYS A 571 34.22 -20.40 20.67
N HIS A 572 34.74 -21.63 20.64
CA HIS A 572 34.01 -22.85 21.05
C HIS A 572 33.44 -22.81 22.49
N ASP A 573 33.97 -21.95 23.37
CA ASP A 573 33.54 -21.83 24.78
C ASP A 573 32.66 -20.59 25.08
N SER A 574 32.29 -19.77 24.08
CA SER A 574 31.39 -18.64 24.30
C SER A 574 29.99 -18.97 23.79
N ALA A 575 29.12 -19.38 24.72
CA ALA A 575 27.68 -19.55 24.49
C ALA A 575 26.91 -18.41 25.18
N ARG A 576 25.93 -17.86 24.48
CA ARG A 576 25.02 -16.83 24.97
C ARG A 576 23.63 -17.43 25.12
N GLN A 577 22.99 -17.19 26.26
CA GLN A 577 21.61 -17.59 26.54
C GLN A 577 20.79 -16.34 26.81
N GLU A 578 19.68 -16.18 26.08
CA GLU A 578 18.77 -15.05 26.23
C GLU A 578 17.37 -15.59 26.50
N ALA A 579 16.72 -15.09 27.55
CA ALA A 579 15.33 -15.38 27.85
C ALA A 579 14.59 -14.06 28.00
N SER A 580 13.44 -13.92 27.33
CA SER A 580 12.61 -12.72 27.44
C SER A 580 11.17 -13.08 27.76
N VAL A 581 10.53 -12.30 28.62
CA VAL A 581 9.09 -12.36 28.88
C VAL A 581 8.54 -10.94 28.79
N GLY A 582 7.43 -10.80 28.07
CA GLY A 582 6.75 -9.51 27.88
C GLY A 582 5.26 -9.64 28.11
N LEU A 583 4.66 -8.57 28.61
CA LEU A 583 3.23 -8.40 28.80
C LEU A 583 2.84 -6.97 28.41
N SER A 584 1.75 -6.84 27.67
CA SER A 584 1.10 -5.55 27.39
C SER A 584 -0.40 -5.64 27.48
#